data_AF-A0A8S2TJ90-F1
#
_entry.id   AF-A0A8S2TJ90-F1
#
_cell.length_a   1.000
_cell.length_b   1.000
_cell.length_c   1.000
_cell.angle_alpha   90.00
_cell.angle_beta   90.00
_cell.angle_gamma   90.00
#
_symmetry.space_group_name_H-M   'P 1'
#
loop_
_entity.id
_entity.type
_entity.pdbx_description
1 polymer ?
#
loop_
_entity_poly.entity_id
_entity_poly.type
_entity_poly.pdbx_seq_one_letter_code
_entity_poly.pdbx_strand_id
1 'polypeptide(L)' 'EKIVSKRRRRRGGYEYYIKWVGYDESANEWIPEASLNCPARLEEFRREEARKRKRPKREKERSFFQKRRNYNNSNRSKKK' A
#
# COMPACT_ATOMS: atom_id res chain seq x y z
N GLU A 1 2.34 -1.87 15.49
CA GLU A 1 1.51 -1.96 14.25
C GLU A 1 1.72 -0.73 13.35
N LYS A 2 1.17 -0.71 12.13
CA LYS A 2 1.31 0.41 11.17
C LYS A 2 0.08 0.53 10.29
N ILE A 3 -0.32 1.75 9.91
CA ILE A 3 -1.41 1.94 8.95
C ILE A 3 -0.84 1.77 7.53
N VAL A 4 -1.40 0.84 6.78
CA VAL A 4 -0.94 0.50 5.42
C VAL A 4 -1.90 1.00 4.34
N SER A 5 -3.19 1.13 4.67
CA SER A 5 -4.20 1.58 3.72
C SER A 5 -5.33 2.34 4.41
N LYS A 6 -6.02 3.17 3.63
CA LYS A 6 -7.21 3.95 4.03
C LYS A 6 -8.27 3.76 2.96
N ARG A 7 -9.52 3.49 3.37
CA ARG A 7 -10.68 3.49 2.47
C ARG A 7 -11.84 4.29 3.04
N ARG A 8 -12.66 4.89 2.17
CA ARG A 8 -13.88 5.59 2.57
C ARG A 8 -15.04 4.60 2.60
N ARG A 9 -15.80 4.58 3.69
CA ARG A 9 -17.00 3.75 3.81
C ARG A 9 -18.16 4.40 3.05
N ARG A 10 -19.08 3.58 2.51
CA ARG A 10 -20.30 4.09 1.83
C ARG A 10 -21.23 4.85 2.78
N ARG A 11 -21.30 4.44 4.05
CA ARG A 11 -22.15 5.05 5.09
C ARG A 11 -21.54 6.29 5.76
N GLY A 12 -20.48 6.87 5.20
CA GLY A 12 -19.69 7.91 5.87
C GLY A 12 -18.65 7.30 6.81
N GLY A 13 -17.55 8.04 7.01
CA GLY A 13 -16.40 7.58 7.80
C GLY A 13 -15.28 6.94 6.97
N TYR A 14 -14.12 6.79 7.61
CA TYR A 14 -12.93 6.15 7.05
C TYR A 14 -12.61 4.87 7.83
N GLU A 15 -12.12 3.87 7.11
CA GLU A 15 -11.52 2.66 7.70
C GLU A 15 -10.04 2.62 7.33
N TYR A 16 -9.23 2.26 8.30
CA TYR A 16 -7.78 2.15 8.19
C TYR A 16 -7.39 0.69 8.33
N TYR A 17 -6.54 0.24 7.42
CA TYR A 17 -5.99 -1.10 7.44
C TYR A 17 -4.73 -1.11 8.30
N ILE A 18 -4.80 -1.79 9.45
CA ILE A 18 -3.67 -1.92 10.38
C ILE A 18 -2.88 -3.19 10.06
N LYS A 19 -1.58 -3.01 9.89
CA LYS A 19 -0.57 -4.06 9.85
C LYS A 19 0.02 -4.28 11.25
N TRP A 20 -0.36 -5.36 11.91
CA TRP A 20 0.19 -5.75 13.21
C TRP A 20 1.69 -6.10 13.10
N VAL A 21 2.49 -5.65 14.07
CA VAL A 21 3.94 -5.97 14.11
C VAL A 21 4.10 -7.35 14.72
N GLY A 22 4.91 -8.21 14.08
CA GLY A 22 5.11 -9.60 14.52
C GLY A 22 4.03 -10.59 14.06
N TYR A 23 2.98 -10.12 13.38
CA TYR A 23 1.97 -10.97 12.76
C TYR A 23 2.05 -10.88 11.24
N ASP A 24 1.55 -11.91 10.56
CA ASP A 24 1.50 -11.95 9.11
C ASP A 24 0.43 -10.98 8.55
N GLU A 25 0.48 -10.68 7.25
CA GLU A 25 -0.46 -9.76 6.61
C GLU A 25 -1.89 -10.30 6.57
N SER A 26 -2.07 -11.60 6.80
CA SER A 26 -3.37 -12.22 7.04
C SER A 26 -4.06 -11.74 8.32
N ALA A 27 -3.30 -11.27 9.32
CA ALA A 27 -3.86 -10.73 10.57
C ALA A 27 -4.26 -9.25 10.45
N ASN A 28 -4.09 -8.64 9.28
CA ASN A 28 -4.39 -7.24 9.09
C ASN A 28 -5.91 -7.02 9.03
N GLU A 29 -6.39 -6.05 9.79
CA GLU A 29 -7.82 -5.77 9.93
C GLU A 29 -8.17 -4.34 9.53
N TRP A 30 -9.40 -4.15 9.04
CA TRP A 30 -9.97 -2.85 8.72
C TRP A 30 -10.65 -2.28 9.96
N ILE A 31 -10.03 -1.26 10.55
CA ILE A 31 -10.51 -0.63 11.78
C ILE A 31 -11.09 0.74 11.43
N PRO A 32 -12.32 1.06 11.86
CA PRO A 32 -12.92 2.37 11.62
C PRO A 32 -12.15 3.47 12.35
N GLU A 33 -12.10 4.67 11.77
CA GLU A 33 -11.43 5.86 12.34
C GLU A 33 -11.83 6.12 13.79
N ALA A 34 -13.10 5.93 14.11
CA ALA A 34 -13.63 6.10 15.46
C ALA A 34 -13.05 5.11 16.49
N SER A 35 -12.60 3.94 16.05
CA SER A 35 -11.94 2.94 16.91
C SER A 35 -10.42 3.05 16.87
N LEU A 36 -9.88 3.86 15.95
CA LEU A 36 -8.45 4.01 15.69
C LEU A 36 -7.90 5.19 16.51
N ASN A 37 -7.86 5.03 17.84
CA ASN A 37 -7.37 6.06 18.76
C ASN A 37 -5.82 6.15 18.77
N CYS A 38 -5.21 6.42 17.62
CA CYS A 38 -3.76 6.53 17.47
C CYS A 38 -3.38 7.66 16.50
N PRO A 39 -3.42 8.94 16.93
CA PRO A 39 -3.11 10.09 16.09
C PRO A 39 -1.68 10.05 15.51
N ALA A 40 -0.70 9.55 16.28
CA ALA A 40 0.70 9.47 15.84
C ALA A 40 0.89 8.60 14.58
N ARG A 41 0.25 7.43 14.50
CA ARG A 41 0.33 6.56 13.32
C ARG A 41 -0.43 7.11 12.13
N LEU A 42 -1.56 7.77 12.40
CA LEU A 42 -2.34 8.43 11.38
C LEU A 42 -1.57 9.58 10.74
N GLU A 43 -0.79 10.32 11.53
CA GLU A 43 0.09 11.37 11.04
C GLU A 43 1.21 10.82 10.15
N GLU A 44 1.88 9.74 10.57
CA GLU A 44 2.90 9.08 9.75
C GLU A 44 2.30 8.62 8.41
N PHE A 45 1.12 7.99 8.45
CA PHE A 45 0.41 7.57 7.25
C PHE A 45 0.03 8.75 6.35
N ARG A 46 -0.49 9.84 6.91
CA ARG A 46 -0.82 11.07 6.17
C ARG A 46 0.43 11.67 5.52
N ARG A 47 1.56 11.68 6.22
CA ARG A 47 2.85 12.16 5.71
C ARG A 47 3.37 11.29 4.57
N GLU A 48 3.26 9.96 4.71
CA GLU A 48 3.60 9.02 3.65
C GLU A 48 2.68 9.11 2.43
N GLU A 49 1.37 9.23 2.62
CA GLU A 49 0.39 9.43 1.54
C GLU A 49 0.67 10.73 0.78
N ALA A 50 0.96 11.82 1.50
CA ALA A 50 1.37 13.09 0.89
C ALA A 50 2.65 12.94 0.05
N ARG A 51 3.63 12.16 0.53
CA ARG A 51 4.85 11.82 -0.22
C ARG A 51 4.56 10.93 -1.43
N LYS A 52 3.68 9.92 -1.30
CA LYS A 52 3.27 9.02 -2.40
C LYS A 52 2.51 9.76 -3.50
N ARG A 53 1.64 10.70 -3.14
CA ARG A 53 0.94 11.58 -4.10
C ARG A 53 1.89 12.49 -4.86
N LYS A 54 3.00 12.91 -4.24
CA LYS A 54 4.06 13.69 -4.88
C LYS A 54 4.99 12.86 -5.77
N ARG A 55 5.10 11.54 -5.55
CA ARG A 55 5.77 10.65 -6.51
C ARG A 55 4.86 10.46 -7.72
N PRO A 56 5.30 10.78 -8.94
CA PRO A 56 4.50 10.50 -10.12
C PRO A 56 4.27 8.98 -10.19
N LYS A 57 3.00 8.57 -10.13
CA LYS A 57 2.51 7.18 -10.22
C LYS A 57 3.19 6.38 -11.37
N ARG A 58 3.66 7.10 -12.39
CA ARG A 58 4.48 6.64 -13.52
C ARG A 58 5.75 5.86 -13.15
N GLU A 59 6.42 6.14 -12.03
CA GLU A 59 7.70 5.48 -11.72
C GLU A 59 7.53 4.03 -11.27
N LYS A 60 6.55 3.76 -10.40
CA LYS A 60 6.22 2.38 -9.99
C LYS A 60 5.62 1.57 -11.14
N GLU A 61 4.82 2.20 -11.99
CA GLU A 61 4.27 1.54 -13.18
C GLU A 61 5.38 1.21 -14.19
N ARG A 62 6.30 2.16 -14.45
CA ARG A 62 7.47 1.93 -15.30
C ARG A 62 8.33 0.77 -14.81
N SER A 63 8.65 0.70 -13.51
CA SER A 63 9.49 -0.38 -12.98
C SER A 63 8.80 -1.75 -13.07
N PHE A 64 7.49 -1.81 -12.87
CA PHE A 64 6.70 -3.04 -13.02
C PHE A 64 6.66 -3.51 -14.48
N PHE A 65 6.42 -2.60 -15.43
CA PHE A 65 6.44 -2.91 -16.86
C PHE A 65 7.84 -3.29 -17.35
N GLN A 66 8.90 -2.62 -16.87
CA GLN A 66 10.29 -2.97 -17.20
C GLN A 66 10.63 -4.38 -16.73
N LYS A 67 10.25 -4.72 -15.49
CA LYS A 67 10.49 -6.05 -14.91
C LYS A 67 9.74 -7.15 -15.66
N ARG A 68 8.49 -6.89 -16.03
CA ARG A 68 7.66 -7.80 -16.84
C ARG A 68 8.22 -7.98 -18.26
N ARG A 69 8.72 -6.92 -18.89
CA ARG A 69 9.39 -6.98 -20.21
C ARG A 69 10.68 -7.79 -20.14
N ASN A 70 11.49 -7.59 -19.09
CA ASN A 70 12.75 -8.31 -18.92
C ASN A 70 12.52 -9.82 -18.67
N TYR A 71 11.50 -10.17 -17.88
CA TYR A 71 11.08 -11.55 -17.67
C TYR A 71 10.65 -12.24 -18.97
N ASN A 72 9.81 -11.59 -19.79
CA ASN A 72 9.40 -12.13 -21.08
C ASN A 72 10.57 -12.28 -22.06
N ASN A 73 11.53 -11.36 -22.05
CA ASN A 73 12.70 -11.44 -22.92
C ASN A 73 13.63 -12.60 -22.50
N SER A 74 13.85 -12.77 -21.19
CA SER A 74 14.63 -13.89 -20.65
C SER A 74 14.07 -15.26 -21.03
N ASN A 75 12.73 -15.41 -21.00
CA ASN A 75 12.07 -16.65 -21.42
C ASN A 75 12.16 -16.90 -22.93
N ARG A 76 12.28 -15.85 -23.75
CA ARG A 76 12.43 -15.98 -25.21
C ARG A 76 13.84 -16.40 -25.61
N SER A 77 14.86 -15.92 -24.88
CA SER A 77 16.26 -16.27 -25.12
C SER A 77 16.61 -17.71 -24.74
N LYS A 78 15.86 -18.34 -23.82
CA LYS A 78 16.05 -19.75 -23.40
C LYS A 78 15.41 -20.77 -24.34
N LYS A 79 14.64 -20.32 -25.33
CA LYS A 79 13.89 -21.17 -26.28
C LYS A 79 14.53 -21.25 -27.67
N LYS A 80 15.76 -20.73 -27.81
CA LYS A 80 16.53 -20.69 -29.05
C LYS A 80 17.78 -21.53 -28.91
#